data_AF-A0A5E4LMJ5-F1
#
_entry.id   AF-A0A5E4LMJ5-F1
#
_cell.length_a   1.000
_cell.length_b   1.000
_cell.length_c   1.000
_cell.angle_alpha   90.00
_cell.angle_beta   90.00
_cell.angle_gamma   90.00
#
_symmetry.space_group_name_H-M   'P 1'
#
loop_
_entity.id
_entity.type
_entity.pdbx_description
1 polymer ?
#
loop_
_entity_poly.entity_id
_entity_poly.type
_entity_poly.pdbx_seq_one_letter_code
_entity_poly.pdbx_strand_id
1 'polypeptide(L)'
;MDRRDALAFLRDKVIYFTVLVLLILLIGVMYVFQAGQMDVESAKVYLQALTAIATLALLYYAYFNVASKEEEDVAQLELALRPIFIWELETQNSSAKLVYKTIKHPLYDFKAVLELGGKEMILEERHLDVSDSNPNAARSADISQFVSNGISSGKSAILDLKFSYHSEVGGRYEFDFTKEVVKKPRGFLFEHRKIVSAKYPWRKAVVKFED
;
A
#
# COMPACT_ATOMS: atom_id res chain seq x y z
N MET A 1 7.14 -9.64 -33.12
CA MET A 1 6.74 -10.06 -31.76
C MET A 1 8.01 -10.07 -30.94
N ASP A 2 8.12 -9.13 -30.00
CA ASP A 2 9.34 -8.94 -29.23
C ASP A 2 9.56 -10.17 -28.31
N ARG A 3 10.81 -10.51 -27.96
CA ARG A 3 11.12 -11.69 -27.13
C ARG A 3 10.39 -11.65 -25.78
N ARG A 4 10.08 -10.44 -25.29
CA ARG A 4 9.33 -10.20 -24.06
C ARG A 4 7.84 -10.54 -24.21
N ASP A 5 7.23 -10.20 -25.35
CA ASP A 5 5.82 -10.49 -25.65
C ASP A 5 5.60 -12.00 -25.81
N ALA A 6 6.56 -12.70 -26.42
CA ALA A 6 6.52 -14.15 -26.56
C ALA A 6 6.62 -14.88 -25.21
N LEU A 7 7.44 -14.39 -24.29
CA LEU A 7 7.57 -14.94 -22.94
C LEU A 7 6.32 -14.70 -22.09
N ALA A 8 5.72 -13.51 -22.17
CA ALA A 8 4.46 -13.20 -21.49
C ALA A 8 3.30 -14.07 -22.02
N PHE A 9 3.19 -14.21 -23.35
CA PHE A 9 2.20 -15.09 -23.98
C PHE A 9 2.37 -16.57 -23.58
N LEU A 10 3.61 -17.07 -23.54
CA LEU A 10 3.92 -18.42 -23.08
C LEU A 10 3.57 -18.60 -21.59
N ARG A 11 3.89 -17.61 -20.74
CA ARG A 11 3.59 -17.64 -19.30
C ARG A 11 2.10 -17.82 -19.02
N ASP A 12 1.25 -17.04 -19.67
CA ASP A 12 -0.20 -17.11 -19.47
C ASP A 12 -0.77 -18.44 -19.96
N LYS A 13 -0.28 -18.95 -21.10
CA LYS A 13 -0.71 -20.26 -21.63
C LYS A 13 -0.27 -21.44 -20.77
N VAL A 14 0.88 -21.35 -20.10
CA VAL A 14 1.39 -22.41 -19.21
C VAL A 14 0.45 -22.67 -18.03
N ILE A 15 -0.19 -21.63 -17.47
CA ILE A 15 -1.13 -21.80 -16.36
C ILE A 15 -2.38 -22.55 -16.83
N TYR A 16 -3.01 -22.11 -17.92
CA TYR A 16 -4.19 -22.78 -18.48
C TYR A 16 -3.89 -24.23 -18.87
N PHE A 17 -2.69 -24.48 -19.41
CA PHE A 17 -2.22 -25.83 -19.72
C PHE A 17 -2.03 -26.67 -18.45
N THR A 18 -1.45 -26.10 -17.39
CA THR A 18 -1.25 -26.79 -16.10
C THR A 18 -2.60 -27.17 -15.46
N VAL A 19 -3.58 -26.26 -15.48
CA VAL A 19 -4.94 -26.54 -15.00
C VAL A 19 -5.61 -27.65 -15.82
N LEU A 20 -5.46 -27.61 -17.15
CA LEU A 20 -5.99 -28.65 -18.03
C LEU A 20 -5.38 -30.04 -17.74
N VAL A 21 -4.06 -30.10 -17.54
CA VAL A 21 -3.36 -31.35 -17.19
C VAL A 21 -3.83 -31.89 -15.84
N LEU A 22 -4.00 -31.02 -14.83
CA LEU A 22 -4.53 -31.41 -13.52
C LEU A 22 -5.95 -31.96 -13.59
N LEU A 23 -6.81 -31.36 -14.43
CA LEU A 23 -8.17 -31.86 -14.67
C LEU A 23 -8.16 -33.25 -15.33
N ILE A 24 -7.30 -33.47 -16.32
CA ILE A 24 -7.16 -34.78 -16.99
C ILE A 24 -6.69 -35.84 -15.98
N LEU A 25 -5.70 -35.50 -15.14
CA LEU A 25 -5.21 -36.42 -14.12
C LEU A 25 -6.26 -36.74 -13.05
N LEU A 26 -7.05 -35.74 -12.62
CA LEU A 26 -8.15 -35.94 -11.69
C LEU A 26 -9.21 -36.89 -12.27
N ILE A 27 -9.62 -36.68 -13.52
CA ILE A 27 -10.56 -37.57 -14.23
C ILE A 27 -9.98 -38.98 -14.33
N GLY A 28 -8.70 -39.11 -14.64
CA GLY A 28 -8.00 -40.40 -14.71
C GLY A 28 -8.04 -41.14 -13.37
N VAL A 29 -7.71 -40.48 -12.26
CA VAL A 29 -7.77 -41.08 -10.91
C VAL A 29 -9.19 -41.50 -10.57
N MET A 30 -10.19 -40.66 -10.84
CA MET A 30 -11.60 -41.00 -10.61
C MET A 30 -12.07 -42.21 -11.44
N TYR A 31 -11.67 -42.27 -12.71
CA TYR A 31 -12.03 -43.37 -13.61
C TYR A 31 -11.43 -44.71 -13.16
N VAL A 32 -10.14 -44.74 -12.82
CA VAL A 32 -9.46 -45.97 -12.36
C VAL A 32 -10.03 -46.44 -11.02
N PHE A 33 -10.37 -45.51 -10.12
CA PHE A 33 -11.06 -45.83 -8.86
C PHE A 33 -12.46 -46.43 -9.10
N GLN A 34 -13.26 -45.83 -9.99
CA GLN A 34 -14.59 -46.35 -10.35
C GLN A 34 -14.53 -47.72 -11.05
N ALA A 35 -13.48 -47.96 -11.84
CA ALA A 35 -13.23 -49.25 -12.48
C ALA A 35 -12.80 -50.36 -11.49
N GLY A 36 -12.67 -50.04 -10.20
CA GLY A 36 -12.26 -50.98 -9.15
C GLY A 36 -10.79 -51.39 -9.21
N GLN A 37 -9.97 -50.68 -9.99
CA GLN A 37 -8.55 -50.97 -10.20
C GLN A 37 -7.64 -50.22 -9.21
N MET A 38 -8.21 -49.44 -8.30
CA MET A 38 -7.49 -48.68 -7.27
C MET A 38 -8.22 -48.79 -5.95
N ASP A 39 -7.49 -49.10 -4.89
CA ASP A 39 -8.01 -49.14 -3.53
C ASP A 39 -8.20 -47.72 -2.96
N VAL A 40 -8.95 -47.64 -1.86
CA VAL A 40 -9.34 -46.37 -1.25
C VAL A 40 -8.16 -45.58 -0.70
N GLU A 41 -7.12 -46.24 -0.18
CA GLU A 41 -5.95 -45.56 0.36
C GLU A 41 -5.10 -44.96 -0.77
N SER A 42 -4.85 -45.72 -1.84
CA SER A 42 -4.16 -45.19 -3.03
C SER A 42 -4.89 -44.00 -3.64
N ALA A 43 -6.22 -44.07 -3.79
CA ALA A 43 -7.02 -42.97 -4.34
C ALA A 43 -6.90 -41.69 -3.50
N LYS A 44 -6.90 -41.82 -2.16
CA LYS A 44 -6.69 -40.68 -1.25
C LYS A 44 -5.32 -40.04 -1.44
N VAL A 45 -4.26 -40.83 -1.56
CA VAL A 45 -2.89 -40.33 -1.76
C VAL A 45 -2.78 -39.56 -3.09
N TYR A 46 -3.32 -40.10 -4.18
CA TYR A 46 -3.30 -39.42 -5.48
C TYR A 46 -4.11 -38.11 -5.49
N LEU A 47 -5.30 -38.10 -4.87
CA LEU A 47 -6.11 -36.88 -4.75
C LEU A 47 -5.41 -35.81 -3.89
N GLN A 48 -4.76 -36.21 -2.80
CA GLN A 48 -3.96 -35.30 -1.97
C GLN A 48 -2.77 -34.72 -2.75
N ALA A 49 -2.06 -35.54 -3.52
CA ALA A 49 -0.96 -35.08 -4.36
C ALA A 49 -1.44 -34.08 -5.43
N LEU A 50 -2.54 -34.37 -6.12
CA LEU A 50 -3.14 -33.45 -7.10
C LEU A 50 -3.58 -32.13 -6.46
N THR A 51 -4.14 -32.18 -5.26
CA THR A 51 -4.55 -30.99 -4.51
C THR A 51 -3.34 -30.13 -4.11
N ALA A 52 -2.25 -30.76 -3.65
CA ALA A 52 -1.01 -30.06 -3.30
C ALA A 52 -0.39 -29.37 -4.52
N ILE A 53 -0.34 -30.06 -5.67
CA ILE A 53 0.19 -29.50 -6.92
C ILE A 53 -0.69 -28.34 -7.41
N ALA A 54 -2.02 -28.48 -7.37
CA ALA A 54 -2.95 -27.41 -7.73
C ALA A 54 -2.78 -26.19 -6.82
N THR A 55 -2.59 -26.41 -5.52
CA THR A 55 -2.35 -25.34 -4.54
C THR A 55 -1.04 -24.60 -4.84
N LEU A 56 0.04 -25.33 -5.13
CA LEU A 56 1.32 -24.72 -5.51
C LEU A 56 1.22 -23.93 -6.83
N ALA A 57 0.50 -24.45 -7.81
CA ALA A 57 0.27 -23.74 -9.08
C ALA A 57 -0.56 -22.46 -8.89
N LEU A 58 -1.57 -22.49 -8.02
CA LEU A 58 -2.36 -21.30 -7.66
C LEU A 58 -1.55 -20.28 -6.86
N LEU A 59 -0.71 -20.73 -5.93
CA LEU A 59 0.19 -19.84 -5.19
C LEU A 59 1.23 -19.20 -6.11
N TYR A 60 1.79 -19.98 -7.04
CA TYR A 60 2.67 -19.47 -8.09
C TYR A 60 1.95 -18.46 -8.98
N TYR A 61 0.72 -18.76 -9.42
CA TYR A 61 -0.11 -17.83 -10.18
C TYR A 61 -0.39 -16.54 -9.41
N ALA A 62 -0.82 -16.63 -8.16
CA ALA A 62 -1.08 -15.48 -7.31
C ALA A 62 0.19 -14.64 -7.13
N TYR A 63 1.32 -15.29 -6.83
CA TYR A 63 2.61 -14.62 -6.73
C TYR A 63 2.98 -13.92 -8.04
N PHE A 64 2.85 -14.54 -9.21
CA PHE A 64 3.30 -13.92 -10.46
C PHE A 64 2.31 -12.96 -11.11
N ASN A 65 0.99 -13.14 -10.97
CA ASN A 65 -0.01 -12.29 -11.60
C ASN A 65 -0.53 -11.19 -10.68
N VAL A 66 -0.71 -11.46 -9.39
CA VAL A 66 -1.04 -10.40 -8.42
C VAL A 66 0.20 -9.58 -8.09
N ALA A 67 1.39 -10.18 -8.02
CA ALA A 67 2.58 -9.34 -7.91
C ALA A 67 2.96 -8.65 -9.22
N SER A 68 2.53 -9.07 -10.43
CA SER A 68 2.96 -8.40 -11.69
C SER A 68 2.48 -6.95 -11.89
N LYS A 69 1.65 -6.40 -11.00
CA LYS A 69 1.51 -4.95 -10.82
C LYS A 69 2.55 -4.43 -9.81
N GLU A 70 3.81 -4.84 -9.99
CA GLU A 70 4.90 -4.96 -8.98
C GLU A 70 5.27 -3.71 -8.18
N GLU A 71 4.88 -2.53 -8.62
CA GLU A 71 5.31 -1.29 -7.97
C GLU A 71 4.19 -0.65 -7.17
N GLU A 72 3.00 -0.56 -7.74
CA GLU A 72 1.86 0.09 -7.12
C GLU A 72 1.23 -0.78 -6.04
N ASP A 73 0.94 -2.05 -6.33
CA ASP A 73 0.31 -2.96 -5.36
C ASP A 73 1.24 -3.29 -4.20
N VAL A 74 2.55 -3.41 -4.46
CA VAL A 74 3.57 -3.60 -3.41
C VAL A 74 3.71 -2.33 -2.56
N ALA A 75 3.71 -1.14 -3.17
CA ALA A 75 3.77 0.11 -2.42
C ALA A 75 2.50 0.33 -1.57
N GLN A 76 1.31 0.00 -2.10
CA GLN A 76 0.05 0.04 -1.34
C GLN A 76 0.05 -0.98 -0.19
N LEU A 77 0.47 -2.22 -0.45
CA LEU A 77 0.64 -3.25 0.58
C LEU A 77 1.70 -2.85 1.62
N GLU A 78 2.79 -2.20 1.23
CA GLU A 78 3.83 -1.73 2.14
C GLU A 78 3.37 -0.53 2.99
N LEU A 79 2.60 0.40 2.42
CA LEU A 79 1.90 1.48 3.14
C LEU A 79 0.94 0.90 4.19
N ALA A 80 0.25 -0.20 3.87
CA ALA A 80 -0.68 -0.86 4.79
C ALA A 80 0.02 -1.72 5.85
N LEU A 81 1.10 -2.43 5.50
CA LEU A 81 1.77 -3.42 6.37
C LEU A 81 2.92 -2.83 7.21
N ARG A 82 3.55 -1.74 6.76
CA ARG A 82 4.68 -1.10 7.45
C ARG A 82 4.49 0.40 7.66
N PRO A 83 3.41 0.84 8.32
CA PRO A 83 3.38 2.21 8.82
C PRO A 83 4.50 2.36 9.86
N ILE A 84 5.60 3.00 9.47
CA ILE A 84 6.61 3.50 10.42
C ILE A 84 6.10 4.83 10.99
N PHE A 85 5.37 5.58 10.18
CA PHE A 85 4.85 6.90 10.45
C PHE A 85 3.33 6.92 10.24
N ILE A 86 2.60 7.44 11.23
CA ILE A 86 1.15 7.67 11.18
C ILE A 86 0.94 9.18 11.28
N TRP A 87 0.03 9.70 10.45
CA TRP A 87 -0.39 11.09 10.51
C TRP A 87 -1.91 11.20 10.37
N GLU A 88 -2.47 12.25 10.96
CA GLU A 88 -3.88 12.57 10.92
C GLU A 88 -4.07 14.08 10.86
N LEU A 89 -5.10 14.51 10.14
CA LEU A 89 -5.57 15.90 10.15
C LEU A 89 -6.84 15.94 10.97
N GLU A 90 -6.73 16.49 12.18
CA GLU A 90 -7.81 16.59 13.14
C GLU A 90 -8.45 17.98 13.09
N THR A 91 -9.79 18.01 13.24
CA THR A 91 -10.52 19.26 13.47
C THR A 91 -11.06 19.26 14.89
N GLN A 92 -10.61 20.20 15.72
CA GLN A 92 -11.07 20.35 17.11
C GLN A 92 -11.46 21.81 17.37
N ASN A 93 -12.69 22.08 17.80
CA ASN A 93 -13.15 23.44 18.16
C ASN A 93 -12.87 24.52 17.08
N SER A 94 -13.12 24.21 15.81
CA SER A 94 -12.80 25.08 14.65
C SER A 94 -11.30 25.25 14.33
N SER A 95 -10.40 24.64 15.10
CA SER A 95 -8.99 24.54 14.76
C SER A 95 -8.71 23.32 13.89
N ALA A 96 -7.73 23.42 13.01
CA ALA A 96 -7.16 22.32 12.25
C ALA A 96 -5.76 22.00 12.77
N LYS A 97 -5.51 20.74 13.05
CA LYS A 97 -4.21 20.26 13.56
C LYS A 97 -3.70 19.12 12.70
N LEU A 98 -2.40 19.13 12.43
CA LEU A 98 -1.68 17.97 11.91
C LEU A 98 -1.08 17.22 13.10
N VAL A 99 -1.58 16.02 13.36
CA VAL A 99 -1.06 15.11 14.38
C VAL A 99 -0.24 14.04 13.68
N TYR A 100 0.92 13.72 14.22
CA TYR A 100 1.78 12.69 13.66
C TYR A 100 2.63 12.00 14.71
N LYS A 101 2.92 10.72 14.46
CA LYS A 101 3.71 9.87 15.36
C LYS A 101 4.41 8.77 14.59
N THR A 102 5.53 8.29 15.12
CA THR A 102 6.13 7.03 14.66
C THR A 102 5.69 5.88 15.58
N ILE A 103 5.47 4.70 15.01
CA ILE A 103 4.98 3.52 15.74
C ILE A 103 5.93 2.32 15.73
N LYS A 104 6.95 2.29 14.85
CA LYS A 104 7.86 1.14 14.74
C LYS A 104 9.32 1.48 14.99
N HIS A 105 9.80 2.59 14.43
CA HIS A 105 11.21 2.97 14.46
C HIS A 105 11.37 4.48 14.60
N PRO A 106 12.37 4.97 15.36
CA PRO A 106 12.60 6.40 15.47
C PRO A 106 12.93 6.99 14.09
N LEU A 107 12.58 8.26 13.92
CA LEU A 107 12.90 9.04 12.72
C LEU A 107 13.92 10.11 13.08
N TYR A 108 15.08 10.14 12.41
CA TYR A 108 16.14 11.09 12.73
C TYR A 108 15.81 12.51 12.26
N ASP A 109 15.32 12.59 11.03
CA ASP A 109 14.83 13.81 10.41
C ASP A 109 13.44 13.56 9.84
N PHE A 110 12.54 14.51 10.09
CA PHE A 110 11.19 14.53 9.56
C PHE A 110 10.89 15.92 9.02
N LYS A 111 10.34 15.95 7.81
CA LYS A 111 9.87 17.16 7.14
C LYS A 111 8.47 16.91 6.59
N ALA A 112 7.52 17.75 6.98
CA ALA A 112 6.21 17.86 6.35
C ALA A 112 6.11 19.19 5.63
N VAL A 113 5.79 19.15 4.34
CA VAL A 113 5.47 20.32 3.54
C VAL A 113 3.99 20.27 3.20
N LEU A 114 3.25 21.29 3.63
CA LEU A 114 1.85 21.48 3.34
C LEU A 114 1.72 22.58 2.30
N GLU A 115 0.98 22.33 1.23
CA GLU A 115 0.76 23.29 0.15
C GLU A 115 -0.75 23.43 -0.11
N LEU A 116 -1.24 24.67 -0.09
CA LEU A 116 -2.67 24.98 -0.22
C LEU A 116 -2.86 26.37 -0.84
N GLY A 117 -3.55 26.44 -1.98
CA GLY A 117 -3.85 27.71 -2.64
C GLY A 117 -2.59 28.52 -3.01
N GLY A 118 -1.50 27.83 -3.39
CA GLY A 118 -0.21 28.44 -3.73
C GLY A 118 0.61 28.95 -2.54
N LYS A 119 0.18 28.64 -1.30
CA LYS A 119 0.94 28.92 -0.07
C LYS A 119 1.56 27.63 0.44
N GLU A 120 2.76 27.74 0.99
CA GLU A 120 3.51 26.62 1.55
C GLU A 120 3.73 26.83 3.07
N MET A 121 3.59 25.75 3.85
CA MET A 121 3.97 25.67 5.25
C MET A 121 4.89 24.48 5.45
N ILE A 122 6.05 24.72 6.04
CA ILE A 122 7.06 23.70 6.32
C ILE A 122 7.09 23.42 7.82
N LEU A 123 7.04 22.15 8.20
CA LEU A 123 7.25 21.64 9.54
C LEU A 123 8.46 20.72 9.52
N GLU A 124 9.48 21.05 10.32
CA GLU A 124 10.70 20.25 10.44
C GLU A 124 10.89 19.83 11.89
N GLU A 125 11.10 18.54 12.10
CA GLU A 125 11.39 17.96 13.41
C GLU A 125 12.69 17.18 13.34
N ARG A 126 13.46 17.28 14.42
CA ARG A 126 14.66 16.47 14.63
C ARG A 126 14.35 15.46 15.70
N HIS A 127 14.50 14.19 15.36
CA HIS A 127 14.31 13.05 16.25
C HIS A 127 12.86 12.86 16.74
N LEU A 128 12.11 11.98 16.07
CA LEU A 128 10.81 11.50 16.53
C LEU A 128 10.95 10.09 17.11
N ASP A 129 10.64 9.94 18.40
CA ASP A 129 10.67 8.66 19.13
C ASP A 129 9.40 7.83 18.92
N VAL A 130 9.54 6.51 19.06
CA VAL A 130 8.45 5.53 18.91
C VAL A 130 7.36 5.74 19.97
N SER A 131 6.12 5.96 19.52
CA SER A 131 4.98 6.29 20.40
C SER A 131 4.58 5.18 21.36
N ASP A 132 4.79 3.92 20.98
CA ASP A 132 4.50 2.78 21.86
C ASP A 132 5.45 2.73 23.07
N SER A 133 6.65 3.27 22.90
CA SER A 133 7.63 3.42 23.98
C SER A 133 7.46 4.73 24.76
N ASN A 134 6.72 5.70 24.22
CA ASN A 134 6.44 6.97 24.86
C ASN A 134 5.10 7.56 24.35
N PRO A 135 4.01 7.46 25.13
CA PRO A 135 2.68 7.96 24.74
C PRO A 135 2.64 9.46 24.41
N ASN A 136 3.60 10.25 24.91
CA ASN A 136 3.75 11.68 24.63
C ASN A 136 4.63 11.97 23.39
N ALA A 137 5.05 10.95 22.64
CA ALA A 137 5.86 11.12 21.44
C ALA A 137 5.04 11.51 20.21
N ALA A 138 3.69 11.45 20.28
CA ALA A 138 2.86 12.08 19.28
C ALA A 138 3.11 13.60 19.27
N ARG A 139 3.32 14.16 18.08
CA ARG A 139 3.49 15.58 17.86
C ARG A 139 2.24 16.14 17.22
N SER A 140 1.93 17.39 17.54
CA SER A 140 0.78 18.10 16.97
C SER A 140 1.21 19.51 16.57
N ALA A 141 0.91 19.89 15.32
CA ALA A 141 1.09 21.25 14.83
C ALA A 141 -0.27 21.88 14.53
N ASP A 142 -0.51 23.09 15.01
CA ASP A 142 -1.67 23.89 14.64
C ASP A 142 -1.45 24.46 13.23
N ILE A 143 -2.34 24.12 12.30
CA ILE A 143 -2.30 24.57 10.90
C ILE A 143 -3.51 25.44 10.55
N SER A 144 -4.31 25.86 11.55
CA SER A 144 -5.58 26.56 11.36
C SER A 144 -5.43 27.84 10.55
N GLN A 145 -4.41 28.63 10.85
CA GLN A 145 -4.15 29.90 10.17
C GLN A 145 -3.70 29.67 8.73
N PHE A 146 -2.85 28.66 8.50
CA PHE A 146 -2.42 28.25 7.16
C PHE A 146 -3.62 27.84 6.31
N VAL A 147 -4.47 26.94 6.84
CA VAL A 147 -5.67 26.46 6.14
C VAL A 147 -6.65 27.61 5.85
N SER A 148 -6.92 28.47 6.85
CA SER A 148 -7.79 29.64 6.69
C SER A 148 -7.31 30.58 5.58
N ASN A 149 -5.99 30.79 5.51
CA ASN A 149 -5.35 31.68 4.55
C ASN A 149 -5.24 31.06 3.15
N GLY A 150 -5.19 29.74 3.02
CA GLY A 150 -5.11 29.03 1.73
C GLY A 150 -6.47 28.88 1.04
N ILE A 151 -7.57 28.82 1.80
CA ILE A 151 -8.95 28.68 1.28
C ILE A 151 -9.58 30.05 0.92
N SER A 152 -8.82 31.15 0.94
CA SER A 152 -9.35 32.52 1.07
C SER A 152 -10.32 33.02 -0.04
N SER A 153 -10.55 32.26 -1.10
CA SER A 153 -11.50 32.59 -2.19
C SER A 153 -12.50 31.47 -2.54
N GLY A 154 -12.40 30.27 -1.96
CA GLY A 154 -13.18 29.09 -2.33
C GLY A 154 -13.97 28.48 -1.17
N LYS A 155 -14.94 27.60 -1.49
CA LYS A 155 -15.59 26.73 -0.47
C LYS A 155 -14.76 25.48 -0.16
N SER A 156 -13.96 25.03 -1.13
CA SER A 156 -13.01 23.95 -0.97
C SER A 156 -11.71 24.23 -1.73
N ALA A 157 -10.64 23.54 -1.33
CA ALA A 157 -9.34 23.55 -1.98
C ALA A 157 -8.62 22.21 -1.74
N ILE A 158 -7.68 21.86 -2.61
CA ILE A 158 -6.84 20.67 -2.45
C ILE A 158 -5.64 21.04 -1.59
N LEU A 159 -5.43 20.28 -0.52
CA LEU A 159 -4.24 20.33 0.33
C LEU A 159 -3.29 19.23 -0.11
N ASP A 160 -2.13 19.62 -0.61
CA ASP A 160 -1.01 18.74 -0.89
C ASP A 160 -0.16 18.58 0.38
N LEU A 161 0.15 17.34 0.74
CA LEU A 161 0.95 16.97 1.91
C LEU A 161 2.13 16.12 1.44
N LYS A 162 3.33 16.65 1.58
CA LYS A 162 4.58 15.95 1.24
C LYS A 162 5.33 15.65 2.53
N PHE A 163 5.51 14.37 2.84
CA PHE A 163 6.28 13.92 3.99
C PHE A 163 7.61 13.33 3.52
N SER A 164 8.71 13.81 4.07
CA SER A 164 10.02 13.21 3.89
C SER A 164 10.62 12.88 5.24
N TYR A 165 11.10 11.66 5.42
CA TYR A 165 11.71 11.25 6.68
C TYR A 165 12.78 10.20 6.53
N HIS A 166 13.71 10.18 7.48
CA HIS A 166 14.77 9.17 7.58
C HIS A 166 14.53 8.26 8.78
N SER A 167 14.23 6.99 8.51
CA SER A 167 14.12 5.97 9.55
C SER A 167 15.47 5.32 9.83
N GLU A 168 15.76 5.08 11.10
CA GLU A 168 16.98 4.41 11.58
C GLU A 168 17.31 3.09 10.87
N VAL A 169 16.30 2.27 10.61
CA VAL A 169 16.45 0.92 10.01
C VAL A 169 16.10 0.89 8.53
N GLY A 170 15.56 1.98 8.01
CA GLY A 170 14.96 2.02 6.69
C GLY A 170 15.71 2.86 5.68
N GLY A 171 16.35 3.96 6.08
CA GLY A 171 16.80 4.99 5.16
C GLY A 171 15.71 6.05 4.89
N ARG A 172 15.80 6.76 3.76
CA ARG A 172 14.91 7.91 3.45
C ARG A 172 13.65 7.51 2.69
N TYR A 173 12.52 7.95 3.22
CA TYR A 173 11.20 7.80 2.62
C TYR A 173 10.66 9.16 2.21
N GLU A 174 9.91 9.19 1.10
CA GLU A 174 9.18 10.37 0.64
C GLU A 174 7.76 9.93 0.26
N PHE A 175 6.74 10.65 0.73
CA PHE A 175 5.33 10.35 0.46
C PHE A 175 4.55 11.61 0.13
N ASP A 176 3.77 11.55 -0.94
CA ASP A 176 2.90 12.64 -1.36
C ASP A 176 1.44 12.21 -1.25
N PHE A 177 0.64 13.03 -0.57
CA PHE A 177 -0.80 12.84 -0.40
C PHE A 177 -1.54 14.11 -0.78
N THR A 178 -2.78 13.93 -1.23
CA THR A 178 -3.73 15.03 -1.38
C THR A 178 -4.94 14.78 -0.49
N LYS A 179 -5.49 15.85 0.05
CA LYS A 179 -6.75 15.83 0.81
C LYS A 179 -7.59 17.02 0.40
N GLU A 180 -8.89 16.84 0.21
CA GLU A 180 -9.78 17.97 -0.03
C GLU A 180 -10.05 18.67 1.32
N VAL A 181 -9.95 19.99 1.34
CA VAL A 181 -10.29 20.81 2.51
C VAL A 181 -11.52 21.63 2.19
N VAL A 182 -12.60 21.41 2.93
CA VAL A 182 -13.87 22.10 2.79
C VAL A 182 -14.10 23.02 3.98
N LYS A 183 -14.35 24.30 3.72
CA LYS A 183 -14.70 25.28 4.76
C LYS A 183 -16.16 25.08 5.17
N LYS A 184 -16.40 24.85 6.46
CA LYS A 184 -17.74 24.72 7.06
C LYS A 184 -18.00 25.90 8.02
N PRO A 185 -19.26 26.17 8.39
CA PRO A 185 -19.60 27.28 9.30
C PRO A 185 -18.90 27.23 10.68
N ARG A 186 -18.46 26.06 11.13
CA ARG A 186 -17.78 25.84 12.43
C ARG A 186 -16.42 25.15 12.28
N GLY A 187 -15.65 25.51 11.25
CA GLY A 187 -14.28 25.03 11.05
C GLY A 187 -14.02 24.42 9.69
N PHE A 188 -13.19 23.38 9.66
CA PHE A 188 -12.70 22.73 8.45
C PHE A 188 -13.09 21.26 8.44
N LEU A 189 -13.42 20.76 7.25
CA LEU A 189 -13.63 19.34 7.02
C LEU A 189 -12.58 18.87 6.01
N PHE A 190 -11.88 17.79 6.34
CA PHE A 190 -10.84 17.21 5.51
C PHE A 190 -11.34 15.89 4.91
N GLU A 191 -11.66 15.89 3.62
CA GLU A 191 -12.28 14.76 2.91
C GLU A 191 -11.32 14.14 1.88
N HIS A 192 -11.64 12.93 1.43
CA HIS A 192 -10.99 12.27 0.28
C HIS A 192 -9.45 12.26 0.31
N ARG A 193 -8.87 11.40 1.16
CA ARG A 193 -7.42 11.13 1.10
C ARG A 193 -7.11 10.35 -0.18
N LYS A 194 -6.23 10.92 -1.02
CA LYS A 194 -5.61 10.22 -2.14
C LYS A 194 -4.09 10.19 -1.95
N ILE A 195 -3.49 9.05 -2.24
CA ILE A 195 -2.04 8.88 -2.27
C ILE A 195 -1.60 9.23 -3.70
N VAL A 196 -0.63 10.14 -3.84
CA VAL A 196 -0.16 10.60 -5.16
C VAL A 196 1.12 9.89 -5.54
N SER A 197 2.08 9.83 -4.61
CA SER A 197 3.36 9.20 -4.85
C SER A 197 3.99 8.66 -3.57
N ALA A 198 4.88 7.69 -3.73
CA ALA A 198 5.72 7.17 -2.66
C ALA A 198 7.10 6.78 -3.20
N LYS A 199 8.15 7.12 -2.45
CA LYS A 199 9.53 6.71 -2.70
C LYS A 199 10.07 6.01 -1.47
N TYR A 200 10.53 4.78 -1.68
CA TYR A 200 11.07 3.95 -0.62
C TYR A 200 12.60 3.92 -0.69
N PRO A 201 13.29 3.81 0.45
CA PRO A 201 14.75 3.85 0.51
C PRO A 201 15.46 2.81 -0.36
N TRP A 202 14.88 1.62 -0.51
CA TRP A 202 15.43 0.51 -1.29
C TRP A 202 15.05 0.57 -2.78
N ARG A 203 14.18 1.50 -3.18
CA ARG A 203 13.79 1.71 -4.58
C ARG A 203 14.37 3.02 -5.09
N LYS A 204 15.00 2.98 -6.27
CA LYS A 204 15.50 4.20 -6.94
C LYS A 204 14.37 5.02 -7.56
N ALA A 205 13.29 4.36 -8.00
CA ALA A 205 12.16 4.99 -8.67
C ALA A 205 11.09 5.43 -7.66
N VAL A 206 10.43 6.56 -7.97
CA VAL A 206 9.22 7.02 -7.27
C VAL A 206 8.03 6.28 -7.86
N VAL A 207 7.24 5.64 -7.02
CA VAL A 207 5.97 5.03 -7.41
C VAL A 207 4.93 6.13 -7.45
N LYS A 208 4.24 6.27 -8.59
CA LYS A 208 3.10 7.17 -8.75
C LYS A 208 1.83 6.34 -8.75
N PHE A 209 0.81 6.82 -8.05
CA PHE A 209 -0.51 6.20 -8.02
C PHE A 209 -1.39 7.01 -8.97
N GLU A 210 -1.69 6.43 -10.14
CA GLU A 210 -2.62 7.01 -11.10
C GLU A 210 -4.05 6.57 -10.74
N ASP A 211 -5.05 7.42 -11.00
CA ASP A 211 -6.47 7.09 -10.71
C ASP A 211 -7.01 5.97 -11.62
#